data_AF-A0A7C2R7Q5-F1
#
_entry.id   AF-A0A7C2R7Q5-F1
#
_cell.length_a   1.000
_cell.length_b   1.000
_cell.length_c   1.000
_cell.angle_alpha   90.00
_cell.angle_beta   90.00
_cell.angle_gamma   90.00
#
_symmetry.space_group_name_H-M   'P 1'
#
loop_
_entity.id
_entity.type
_entity.pdbx_description
1 polymer ?
#
loop_
_entity_poly.entity_id
_entity_poly.type
_entity_poly.pdbx_seq_one_letter_code
_entity_poly.pdbx_strand_id
1 'polypeptide(L)'
;MRRHWGVLGVLWAACVAAQEPATHVVQRGETLWGIAQQYLADPFLWPEIFRLNADAIRDPARIYPGQVLRLPILVAPAVAAEGRDTAAGPVIRFAEEEPPRAVTPGEFYGAEFLAAENEVVPLGQVAELRAPSVVQQRIAPQIQLYDRVYVALRPGASVRLGDRLHLVRRQRRLIPYGWVYVPTGVATVAALDGATATAVIVQMFDAVAVGDWAVAVPEFRVPVGAMPTPGGGRLEGRVIAFAVPHPVPSTKDRVVLNVGRAHGVNEGDEFVVVLPPERRRWGVRPEIEVARVRVLRVMERTATARITELQQPALRLGLPARRVAQLR
;
A
#
# COMPACT_ATOMS: atom_id res chain seq x y z
N MET A 1 -46.95 -21.68 53.51
CA MET A 1 -45.80 -22.17 54.30
C MET A 1 -44.55 -21.52 53.70
N ARG A 2 -43.92 -20.51 54.32
CA ARG A 2 -42.66 -20.64 55.10
C ARG A 2 -41.67 -21.58 54.37
N ARG A 3 -40.49 -21.18 53.85
CA ARG A 3 -39.43 -20.36 54.46
C ARG A 3 -38.19 -20.23 53.52
N HIS A 4 -37.45 -19.12 53.69
CA HIS A 4 -35.97 -18.92 53.57
C HIS A 4 -35.27 -19.10 52.19
N TRP A 5 -34.70 -18.03 51.59
CA TRP A 5 -33.40 -17.34 51.81
C TRP A 5 -32.20 -18.03 51.13
N GLY A 6 -31.44 -17.28 50.32
CA GLY A 6 -30.10 -17.67 49.88
C GLY A 6 -29.59 -16.89 48.65
N VAL A 7 -28.99 -15.72 48.87
CA VAL A 7 -28.12 -15.03 47.91
C VAL A 7 -26.81 -15.81 47.80
N LEU A 8 -26.30 -16.09 46.60
CA LEU A 8 -24.85 -16.26 46.36
C LEU A 8 -24.54 -16.23 44.87
N GLY A 9 -23.83 -15.18 44.44
CA GLY A 9 -23.15 -15.17 43.15
C GLY A 9 -22.00 -16.17 43.15
N VAL A 10 -21.78 -16.83 42.02
CA VAL A 10 -20.55 -17.60 41.76
C VAL A 10 -20.16 -17.40 40.30
N LEU A 11 -19.16 -16.54 40.12
CA LEU A 11 -17.97 -16.72 39.29
C LEU A 11 -18.16 -17.57 38.02
N TRP A 12 -18.07 -16.93 36.86
CA TRP A 12 -17.62 -17.59 35.64
C TRP A 12 -16.15 -18.00 35.86
N ALA A 13 -15.96 -19.20 36.42
CA ALA A 13 -14.70 -19.90 36.34
C ALA A 13 -14.56 -20.38 34.90
N ALA A 14 -13.73 -19.70 34.11
CA ALA A 14 -13.24 -20.25 32.87
C ALA A 14 -12.48 -21.54 33.20
N CYS A 15 -13.07 -22.68 32.86
CA CYS A 15 -12.36 -23.95 32.85
C CYS A 15 -11.32 -23.85 31.73
N VAL A 16 -10.07 -23.58 32.10
CA VAL A 16 -8.93 -23.86 31.22
C VAL A 16 -8.81 -25.38 31.16
N ALA A 17 -9.44 -25.98 30.17
CA ALA A 17 -9.12 -27.34 29.78
C ALA A 17 -7.72 -27.33 29.16
N ALA A 18 -6.71 -27.68 29.96
CA ALA A 18 -5.40 -28.05 29.45
C ALA A 18 -5.57 -29.33 28.63
N GLN A 19 -5.62 -29.21 27.30
CA GLN A 19 -5.59 -30.36 26.40
C GLN A 19 -4.13 -30.73 26.09
N GLU A 20 -3.80 -32.01 26.28
CA GLU A 20 -2.44 -32.55 26.18
C GLU A 20 -1.80 -32.34 24.80
N PRO A 21 -0.47 -32.12 24.71
CA PRO A 21 0.22 -31.94 23.44
C PRO A 21 0.09 -33.20 22.56
N ALA A 22 -0.30 -33.02 21.29
CA ALA A 22 -0.31 -34.11 20.32
C ALA A 22 1.13 -34.63 20.14
N THR A 23 1.36 -35.93 20.29
CA THR A 23 2.69 -36.54 20.10
C THR A 23 2.80 -37.22 18.73
N HIS A 24 3.95 -37.09 18.06
CA HIS A 24 4.27 -37.77 16.80
C HIS A 24 5.46 -38.71 16.95
N VAL A 25 5.38 -39.92 16.41
CA VAL A 25 6.49 -40.88 16.37
C VAL A 25 7.22 -40.73 15.04
N VAL A 26 8.47 -40.29 15.08
CA VAL A 26 9.30 -40.04 13.89
C VAL A 26 9.46 -41.32 13.08
N GLN A 27 9.18 -41.25 11.79
CA GLN A 27 9.40 -42.35 10.84
C GLN A 27 10.73 -42.21 10.09
N ARG A 28 11.16 -43.28 9.44
CA ARG A 28 12.42 -43.30 8.68
C ARG A 28 12.37 -42.33 7.50
N GLY A 29 13.22 -41.31 7.53
CA GLY A 29 13.36 -40.30 6.47
C GLY A 29 12.61 -38.99 6.73
N GLU A 30 11.92 -38.86 7.86
CA GLU A 30 11.26 -37.61 8.25
C GLU A 30 12.27 -36.56 8.73
N THR A 31 11.86 -35.29 8.60
CA THR A 31 12.59 -34.12 9.11
C THR A 31 11.64 -33.27 9.93
N LEU A 32 12.16 -32.46 10.87
CA LEU A 32 11.33 -31.52 11.64
C LEU A 32 10.55 -30.56 10.72
N TRP A 33 11.12 -30.22 9.57
CA TRP A 33 10.48 -29.43 8.52
C TRP A 33 9.28 -30.14 7.89
N GLY A 34 9.43 -31.42 7.54
CA GLY A 34 8.33 -32.24 7.03
C GLY A 34 7.22 -32.47 8.07
N ILE A 35 7.61 -32.66 9.33
CA ILE A 35 6.67 -32.83 10.45
C ILE A 35 5.94 -31.49 10.71
N ALA A 36 6.62 -30.35 10.65
CA ALA A 36 5.98 -29.03 10.73
C ALA A 36 5.01 -28.78 9.57
N GLN A 37 5.38 -29.15 8.34
CA GLN A 37 4.49 -29.08 7.18
C GLN A 37 3.23 -29.94 7.39
N GLN A 38 3.39 -31.14 7.93
CA GLN A 38 2.30 -32.09 8.12
C GLN A 38 1.35 -31.68 9.25
N TYR A 39 1.88 -31.22 10.39
CA TYR A 39 1.09 -30.98 11.60
C TYR A 39 0.74 -29.52 11.84
N LEU A 40 1.56 -28.57 11.37
CA LEU A 40 1.38 -27.14 11.60
C LEU A 40 1.00 -26.38 10.33
N ALA A 41 0.89 -27.08 9.19
CA ALA A 41 0.62 -26.53 7.85
C ALA A 41 1.62 -25.46 7.36
N ASP A 42 2.60 -25.07 8.18
CA ASP A 42 3.69 -24.18 7.88
C ASP A 42 5.02 -24.87 8.24
N PRO A 43 5.86 -25.18 7.23
CA PRO A 43 7.11 -25.84 7.47
C PRO A 43 8.12 -24.97 8.22
N PHE A 44 7.98 -23.63 8.22
CA PHE A 44 8.85 -22.71 8.96
C PHE A 44 8.61 -22.74 10.46
N LEU A 45 7.55 -23.42 10.94
CA LEU A 45 7.28 -23.62 12.36
C LEU A 45 8.04 -24.80 12.98
N TRP A 46 8.93 -25.46 12.23
CA TRP A 46 9.83 -26.49 12.77
C TRP A 46 10.64 -26.06 14.02
N PRO A 47 11.07 -24.78 14.19
CA PRO A 47 11.76 -24.36 15.41
C PRO A 47 10.87 -24.42 16.65
N GLU A 48 9.54 -24.34 16.50
CA GLU A 48 8.61 -24.44 17.61
C GLU A 48 8.50 -25.89 18.11
N ILE A 49 8.48 -26.86 17.19
CA ILE A 49 8.58 -28.30 17.51
C ILE A 49 9.92 -28.59 18.19
N PHE A 50 11.02 -28.02 17.67
CA PHE A 50 12.33 -28.18 18.29
C PHE A 50 12.37 -27.61 19.72
N ARG A 51 11.83 -26.40 19.94
CA ARG A 51 11.79 -25.75 21.26
C ARG A 51 10.98 -26.55 22.28
N LEU A 52 9.87 -27.16 21.84
CA LEU A 52 8.99 -27.97 22.69
C LEU A 52 9.62 -29.32 23.10
N ASN A 53 10.66 -29.76 22.38
CA ASN A 53 11.37 -31.03 22.59
C ASN A 53 12.87 -30.83 22.84
N ALA A 54 13.27 -29.65 23.31
CA ALA A 54 14.68 -29.30 23.54
C ALA A 54 15.34 -30.18 24.62
N ASP A 55 14.53 -30.84 25.46
CA ASP A 55 14.93 -31.88 26.40
C ASP A 55 15.31 -33.21 25.72
N ALA A 56 14.69 -33.54 24.58
CA ALA A 56 14.88 -34.79 23.85
C ALA A 56 15.73 -34.65 22.57
N ILE A 57 15.82 -33.45 21.99
CA ILE A 57 16.61 -33.17 20.78
C ILE A 57 17.71 -32.15 21.10
N ARG A 58 18.97 -32.58 21.04
CA ARG A 58 20.13 -31.70 21.22
C ARG A 58 20.61 -31.05 19.92
N ASP A 59 20.36 -31.67 18.79
CA ASP A 59 20.71 -31.18 17.45
C ASP A 59 19.46 -31.22 16.56
N PRO A 60 18.92 -30.06 16.11
CA PRO A 60 17.71 -30.01 15.29
C PRO A 60 17.86 -30.73 13.94
N ALA A 61 19.08 -30.93 13.45
CA ALA A 61 19.34 -31.63 12.19
C ALA A 61 19.32 -33.17 12.36
N ARG A 62 19.19 -33.69 13.58
CA ARG A 62 19.26 -35.13 13.89
C ARG A 62 18.05 -35.57 14.72
N ILE A 63 17.03 -36.08 14.02
CA ILE A 63 15.92 -36.82 14.63
C ILE A 63 15.98 -38.28 14.18
N TYR A 64 15.64 -39.22 15.07
CA TYR A 64 15.77 -40.65 14.81
C TYR A 64 14.42 -41.34 14.66
N PRO A 65 14.30 -42.36 13.79
CA PRO A 65 13.07 -43.14 13.70
C PRO A 65 12.72 -43.80 15.03
N GLY A 66 11.45 -43.72 15.44
CA GLY A 66 10.95 -44.19 16.73
C GLY A 66 10.97 -43.13 17.84
N GLN A 67 11.53 -41.94 17.60
CA GLN A 67 11.53 -40.85 18.57
C GLN A 67 10.15 -40.20 18.69
N VAL A 68 9.67 -39.97 19.91
CA VAL A 68 8.37 -39.33 20.17
C VAL A 68 8.57 -37.82 20.35
N LEU A 69 7.93 -37.01 19.50
CA LEU A 69 7.97 -35.55 19.54
C LEU A 69 6.64 -34.99 20.02
N ARG A 70 6.69 -34.04 20.94
CA ARG A 70 5.55 -33.20 21.34
C ARG A 70 5.31 -32.14 20.26
N LEU A 71 4.08 -31.95 19.84
CA LEU A 71 3.70 -30.95 18.83
C LEU A 71 2.90 -29.81 19.50
N PRO A 72 3.09 -28.55 19.06
CA PRO A 72 2.30 -27.43 19.54
C PRO A 72 0.87 -27.51 19.00
N ILE A 73 -0.12 -27.23 19.86
CA ILE A 73 -1.54 -27.15 19.47
C ILE A 73 -1.80 -25.75 18.90
N LEU A 74 -2.23 -25.68 17.64
CA LEU A 74 -2.85 -24.47 17.09
C LEU A 74 -4.35 -24.51 17.39
N VAL A 75 -4.82 -23.69 18.34
CA VAL A 75 -6.25 -23.53 18.59
C VAL A 75 -6.81 -22.58 17.52
N ALA A 76 -7.46 -23.13 16.50
CA ALA A 76 -8.37 -22.36 15.65
C ALA A 76 -9.70 -22.18 16.39
N PRO A 77 -10.33 -20.99 16.38
CA PRO A 77 -11.63 -20.80 17.02
C PRO A 77 -12.69 -21.64 16.32
N ALA A 78 -13.37 -22.49 17.10
CA ALA A 78 -14.45 -23.35 16.64
C ALA A 78 -15.66 -22.50 16.22
N VAL A 79 -15.96 -22.46 14.92
CA VAL A 79 -17.28 -22.07 14.42
C VAL A 79 -18.12 -23.34 14.36
N ALA A 80 -19.14 -23.40 15.21
CA ALA A 80 -20.11 -24.49 15.25
C ALA A 80 -20.80 -24.62 13.88
N ALA A 81 -20.65 -25.79 13.26
CA ALA A 81 -21.34 -26.18 12.04
C ALA A 81 -22.48 -27.14 12.37
N GLU A 82 -23.71 -26.73 12.09
CA GLU A 82 -24.82 -27.66 11.82
C GLU A 82 -25.14 -27.61 10.32
N GLY A 83 -25.26 -28.78 9.70
CA GLY A 83 -26.00 -28.98 8.45
C GLY A 83 -25.17 -29.18 7.18
N ARG A 84 -25.04 -30.45 6.78
CA ARG A 84 -24.50 -31.04 5.52
C ARG A 84 -25.13 -30.38 4.27
N ASP A 85 -24.50 -30.26 3.10
CA ASP A 85 -23.87 -31.33 2.31
C ASP A 85 -23.10 -30.76 1.08
N THR A 86 -22.09 -31.51 0.63
CA THR A 86 -21.36 -31.48 -0.65
C THR A 86 -20.41 -30.31 -1.06
N ALA A 87 -19.14 -30.69 -1.16
CA ALA A 87 -18.11 -30.26 -2.14
C ALA A 87 -17.61 -28.81 -2.14
N ALA A 88 -16.56 -28.55 -1.35
CA ALA A 88 -15.34 -27.84 -1.74
C ALA A 88 -14.46 -27.70 -0.48
N GLY A 89 -13.23 -28.20 -0.52
CA GLY A 89 -12.27 -27.93 0.57
C GLY A 89 -12.11 -26.41 0.75
N PRO A 90 -11.86 -25.92 1.98
CA PRO A 90 -11.72 -24.50 2.22
C PRO A 90 -10.42 -24.02 1.55
N VAL A 91 -10.55 -23.36 0.41
CA VAL A 91 -9.52 -22.47 -0.11
C VAL A 91 -9.39 -21.36 0.92
N ILE A 92 -8.32 -21.37 1.70
CA ILE A 92 -7.96 -20.19 2.48
C ILE A 92 -7.58 -19.10 1.47
N ARG A 93 -8.52 -18.20 1.17
CA ARG A 93 -8.26 -17.00 0.37
C ARG A 93 -7.41 -16.06 1.22
N PHE A 94 -6.09 -16.23 1.18
CA PHE A 94 -5.15 -15.21 1.65
C PHE A 94 -5.03 -14.09 0.62
N ALA A 95 -6.14 -13.41 0.35
CA ALA A 95 -6.19 -12.10 -0.25
C ALA A 95 -7.64 -11.67 -0.13
N GLU A 96 -7.91 -10.72 0.76
CA GLU A 96 -9.01 -9.81 0.51
C GLU A 96 -8.56 -8.99 -0.72
N GLU A 97 -8.70 -9.57 -1.92
CA GLU A 97 -8.59 -8.81 -3.16
C GLU A 97 -9.70 -7.75 -3.07
N GLU A 98 -9.31 -6.53 -2.64
CA GLU A 98 -10.21 -5.39 -2.73
C GLU A 98 -10.78 -5.39 -4.15
N PRO A 99 -12.11 -5.41 -4.32
CA PRO A 99 -12.71 -5.47 -5.64
C PRO A 99 -12.12 -4.35 -6.49
N PRO A 100 -11.81 -4.62 -7.76
CA PRO A 100 -11.09 -3.66 -8.58
C PRO A 100 -11.90 -2.37 -8.66
N ARG A 101 -11.34 -1.30 -8.08
CA ARG A 101 -12.02 0.00 -7.96
C ARG A 101 -11.47 1.04 -8.92
N ALA A 102 -12.36 1.91 -9.39
CA ALA A 102 -11.99 3.09 -10.16
C ALA A 102 -11.03 3.98 -9.36
N VAL A 103 -10.24 4.78 -10.09
CA VAL A 103 -9.38 5.80 -9.47
C VAL A 103 -10.28 6.81 -8.77
N THR A 104 -9.95 7.17 -7.53
CA THR A 104 -10.70 8.20 -6.79
C THR A 104 -10.02 9.57 -6.89
N PRO A 105 -10.75 10.68 -6.70
CA PRO A 105 -10.14 12.01 -6.64
C PRO A 105 -9.03 12.11 -5.58
N GLY A 106 -9.22 11.47 -4.41
CA GLY A 106 -8.22 11.47 -3.35
C GLY A 106 -6.92 10.75 -3.76
N GLU A 107 -7.03 9.63 -4.48
CA GLU A 107 -5.87 8.93 -5.03
C GLU A 107 -5.16 9.75 -6.11
N PHE A 108 -5.91 10.42 -6.98
CA PHE A 108 -5.36 11.27 -8.03
C PHE A 108 -4.62 12.48 -7.46
N TYR A 109 -5.25 13.22 -6.53
CA TYR A 109 -4.63 14.41 -5.93
C TYR A 109 -3.46 14.04 -5.03
N GLY A 110 -3.59 12.96 -4.25
CA GLY A 110 -2.54 12.49 -3.35
C GLY A 110 -1.46 11.65 -4.03
N ALA A 111 -1.52 11.40 -5.33
CA ALA A 111 -0.48 10.66 -6.06
C ALA A 111 0.77 11.51 -6.25
N GLU A 112 1.91 11.01 -5.77
CA GLU A 112 3.22 11.56 -6.12
C GLU A 112 3.41 11.48 -7.64
N PHE A 113 4.07 12.47 -8.22
CA PHE A 113 4.20 12.54 -9.67
C PHE A 113 5.57 13.06 -10.06
N LEU A 114 6.06 12.55 -11.19
CA LEU A 114 7.34 12.91 -11.76
C LEU A 114 7.11 13.75 -13.00
N ALA A 115 7.34 15.06 -12.92
CA ALA A 115 7.03 15.97 -14.01
C ALA A 115 8.26 16.79 -14.41
N ALA A 116 8.32 17.19 -15.68
CA ALA A 116 9.29 18.18 -16.12
C ALA A 116 9.03 19.52 -15.41
N GLU A 117 10.07 20.34 -15.27
CA GLU A 117 9.98 21.58 -14.49
C GLU A 117 8.98 22.59 -15.08
N ASN A 118 8.81 22.59 -16.39
CA ASN A 118 7.84 23.43 -17.10
C ASN A 118 6.39 22.92 -17.03
N GLU A 119 6.15 21.68 -16.64
CA GLU A 119 4.79 21.14 -16.48
C GLU A 119 4.13 21.59 -15.16
N VAL A 120 4.94 22.04 -14.18
CA VAL A 120 4.46 22.45 -12.86
C VAL A 120 4.73 23.93 -12.66
N VAL A 121 3.71 24.75 -12.93
CA VAL A 121 3.81 26.22 -12.80
C VAL A 121 3.41 26.63 -11.37
N PRO A 122 4.35 27.10 -10.53
CA PRO A 122 4.04 27.58 -9.19
C PRO A 122 3.31 28.92 -9.23
N LEU A 123 2.15 28.97 -8.56
CA LEU A 123 1.38 30.19 -8.30
C LEU A 123 1.93 30.94 -7.07
N GLY A 124 2.51 30.21 -6.13
CA GLY A 124 3.04 30.76 -4.88
C GLY A 124 3.77 29.71 -4.05
N GLN A 125 4.13 30.07 -2.83
CA GLN A 125 4.69 29.16 -1.84
C GLN A 125 4.03 29.39 -0.48
N VAL A 126 3.84 28.32 0.29
CA VAL A 126 3.37 28.41 1.67
C VAL A 126 4.40 29.19 2.49
N ALA A 127 3.97 30.27 3.13
CA ALA A 127 4.78 31.17 3.94
C ALA A 127 4.46 31.04 5.44
N GLU A 128 5.31 31.62 6.29
CA GLU A 128 5.18 31.54 7.75
C GLU A 128 3.79 31.96 8.25
N LEU A 129 3.22 31.11 9.10
CA LEU A 129 1.96 31.36 9.79
C LEU A 129 2.18 32.36 10.92
N ARG A 130 1.78 33.62 10.75
CA ARG A 130 1.58 34.50 11.91
C ARG A 130 0.30 34.09 12.63
N ALA A 131 0.37 33.05 13.46
CA ALA A 131 -0.65 32.82 14.47
C ALA A 131 -0.60 33.98 15.48
N PRO A 132 -1.71 34.71 15.71
CA PRO A 132 -1.77 35.62 16.84
C PRO A 132 -1.78 34.77 18.12
N SER A 133 -0.67 34.77 18.84
CA SER A 133 -0.66 34.71 20.31
C SER A 133 -1.19 33.42 20.98
N VAL A 134 -0.46 32.30 20.91
CA VAL A 134 -0.51 31.30 22.01
C VAL A 134 0.88 30.71 22.26
N VAL A 135 1.43 31.10 23.41
CA VAL A 135 2.42 30.42 24.27
C VAL A 135 3.54 29.63 23.58
N GLN A 136 4.78 30.10 23.83
CA GLN A 136 6.04 29.40 23.61
C GLN A 136 6.03 27.99 24.24
N GLN A 137 5.61 26.98 23.47
CA GLN A 137 6.14 25.64 23.59
C GLN A 137 6.83 25.29 22.27
N ARG A 138 8.06 24.78 22.38
CA ARG A 138 9.01 24.43 21.31
C ARG A 138 8.55 23.25 20.43
N ILE A 139 7.26 23.12 20.17
CA ILE A 139 6.71 22.22 19.18
C ILE A 139 6.33 23.13 18.01
N ALA A 140 7.01 22.98 16.86
CA ALA A 140 6.57 23.68 15.66
C ALA A 140 5.08 23.36 15.44
N PRO A 141 4.19 24.35 15.29
CA PRO A 141 2.77 24.08 15.14
C PRO A 141 2.58 23.15 13.94
N GLN A 142 2.14 21.91 14.21
CA GLN A 142 1.86 20.95 13.16
C GLN A 142 0.55 21.39 12.49
N ILE A 143 0.64 21.87 11.26
CA ILE A 143 -0.51 22.27 10.47
C ILE A 143 -1.48 21.09 10.33
N GLN A 144 -2.74 21.33 10.69
CA GLN A 144 -3.83 20.35 10.66
C GLN A 144 -4.80 20.62 9.50
N LEU A 145 -5.72 19.68 9.29
CA LEU A 145 -6.85 19.88 8.38
C LEU A 145 -7.71 21.06 8.88
N TYR A 146 -8.20 21.87 7.96
CA TYR A 146 -8.96 23.11 8.22
C TYR A 146 -8.16 24.28 8.80
N ASP A 147 -6.85 24.11 9.06
CA ASP A 147 -5.99 25.24 9.37
C ASP A 147 -5.88 26.19 8.19
N ARG A 148 -5.63 27.46 8.52
CA ARG A 148 -5.33 28.50 7.55
C ARG A 148 -3.82 28.53 7.29
N VAL A 149 -3.45 28.51 6.03
CA VAL A 149 -2.09 28.73 5.56
C VAL A 149 -2.03 30.00 4.73
N TYR A 150 -0.89 30.68 4.80
CA TYR A 150 -0.60 31.84 3.98
C TYR A 150 0.23 31.39 2.79
N VAL A 151 -0.17 31.81 1.59
CA VAL A 151 0.54 31.54 0.34
C VAL A 151 1.05 32.86 -0.20
N ALA A 152 2.37 33.03 -0.21
CA ALA A 152 3.02 34.14 -0.88
C ALA A 152 2.94 33.90 -2.39
N LEU A 153 2.10 34.68 -3.08
CA LEU A 153 1.87 34.60 -4.51
C LEU A 153 3.08 35.12 -5.28
N ARG A 154 3.39 34.48 -6.40
CA ARG A 154 4.42 34.98 -7.32
C ARG A 154 3.89 36.19 -8.10
N PRO A 155 4.77 37.11 -8.52
CA PRO A 155 4.38 38.17 -9.44
C PRO A 155 3.71 37.61 -10.70
N GLY A 156 2.54 38.13 -11.06
CA GLY A 156 1.76 37.68 -12.21
C GLY A 156 0.91 36.42 -11.99
N ALA A 157 0.94 35.81 -10.80
CA ALA A 157 0.02 34.73 -10.47
C ALA A 157 -1.42 35.29 -10.34
N SER A 158 -2.36 34.68 -11.07
CA SER A 158 -3.78 35.02 -10.99
C SER A 158 -4.48 33.99 -10.12
N VAL A 159 -4.94 34.42 -8.94
CA VAL A 159 -5.66 33.61 -7.97
C VAL A 159 -6.88 34.39 -7.51
N ARG A 160 -8.03 33.73 -7.40
CA ARG A 160 -9.32 34.30 -6.99
C ARG A 160 -9.80 33.68 -5.67
N LEU A 161 -10.68 34.38 -4.99
CA LEU A 161 -11.40 33.83 -3.84
C LEU A 161 -12.19 32.59 -4.28
N GLY A 162 -12.10 31.52 -3.48
CA GLY A 162 -12.71 30.22 -3.79
C GLY A 162 -11.88 29.32 -4.69
N ASP A 163 -10.79 29.80 -5.29
CA ASP A 163 -9.89 28.94 -6.05
C ASP A 163 -9.28 27.87 -5.14
N ARG A 164 -9.09 26.68 -5.70
CA ARG A 164 -8.38 25.60 -5.02
C ARG A 164 -6.93 25.58 -5.47
N LEU A 165 -6.03 25.46 -4.50
CA LEU A 165 -4.58 25.36 -4.69
C LEU A 165 -4.13 23.96 -4.29
N HIS A 166 -3.37 23.31 -5.16
CA HIS A 166 -2.71 22.05 -4.85
C HIS A 166 -1.36 22.38 -4.21
N LEU A 167 -1.15 21.93 -2.98
CA LEU A 167 0.11 22.10 -2.25
C LEU A 167 1.00 20.89 -2.54
N VAL A 168 2.21 21.16 -3.03
CA VAL A 168 3.16 20.13 -3.43
C VAL A 168 4.57 20.44 -2.93
N ARG A 169 5.28 19.42 -2.46
CA ARG A 169 6.68 19.49 -2.09
C ARG A 169 7.55 18.93 -3.21
N ARG A 170 8.52 19.72 -3.66
CA ARG A 170 9.55 19.26 -4.61
C ARG A 170 10.64 18.51 -3.85
N GLN A 171 10.79 17.21 -4.08
CA GLN A 171 11.65 16.36 -3.26
C GLN A 171 13.01 16.04 -3.91
N ARG A 172 13.01 15.27 -5.00
CA ARG A 172 14.24 14.82 -5.68
C ARG A 172 14.12 14.94 -7.19
N ARG A 173 15.25 15.15 -7.86
CA ARG A 173 15.33 15.19 -9.31
C ARG A 173 15.67 13.81 -9.86
N LEU A 174 14.98 13.38 -10.92
CA LEU A 174 15.27 12.17 -11.68
C LEU A 174 15.55 12.54 -13.13
N ILE A 175 16.80 12.39 -13.57
CA ILE A 175 17.22 12.72 -14.94
C ILE A 175 16.90 11.52 -15.86
N PRO A 176 16.38 11.74 -17.09
CA PRO A 176 16.05 13.01 -17.73
C PRO A 176 14.59 13.48 -17.53
N TYR A 177 13.85 12.89 -16.59
CA TYR A 177 12.39 13.03 -16.49
C TYR A 177 11.91 14.30 -15.77
N GLY A 178 12.66 14.82 -14.80
CA GLY A 178 12.30 16.04 -14.07
C GLY A 178 12.35 15.88 -12.55
N TRP A 179 11.37 16.45 -11.85
CA TRP A 179 11.30 16.44 -10.39
C TRP A 179 10.15 15.57 -9.89
N VAL A 180 10.41 14.86 -8.79
CA VAL A 180 9.37 14.18 -8.00
C VAL A 180 8.70 15.21 -7.09
N TYR A 181 7.40 15.36 -7.27
CA TYR A 181 6.54 16.20 -6.45
C TYR A 181 5.68 15.31 -5.56
N VAL A 182 5.70 15.60 -4.27
CA VAL A 182 4.92 14.94 -3.23
C VAL A 182 3.74 15.86 -2.86
N PRO A 183 2.50 15.49 -3.15
CA PRO A 183 1.33 16.24 -2.69
C PRO A 183 1.28 16.32 -1.17
N THR A 184 1.12 17.53 -0.62
CA THR A 184 0.96 17.73 0.83
C THR A 184 -0.49 18.06 1.18
N GLY A 185 -1.22 18.76 0.32
CA GLY A 185 -2.65 18.98 0.52
C GLY A 185 -3.36 19.74 -0.60
N VAL A 186 -4.65 19.99 -0.40
CA VAL A 186 -5.43 20.92 -1.21
C VAL A 186 -6.00 21.98 -0.29
N ALA A 187 -5.84 23.25 -0.65
CA ALA A 187 -6.34 24.38 0.11
C ALA A 187 -7.26 25.25 -0.74
N THR A 188 -8.31 25.81 -0.14
CA THR A 188 -9.23 26.75 -0.81
C THR A 188 -8.93 28.17 -0.36
N VAL A 189 -8.78 29.09 -1.30
CA VAL A 189 -8.49 30.51 -1.03
C VAL A 189 -9.69 31.16 -0.36
N ALA A 190 -9.51 31.61 0.88
CA ALA A 190 -10.53 32.24 1.71
C ALA A 190 -10.40 33.76 1.77
N ALA A 191 -9.19 34.30 1.62
CA ALA A 191 -8.94 35.74 1.54
C ALA A 191 -7.73 36.05 0.64
N LEU A 192 -7.69 37.26 0.08
CA LEU A 192 -6.59 37.76 -0.74
C LEU A 192 -6.20 39.16 -0.26
N ASP A 193 -4.93 39.31 0.12
CA ASP A 193 -4.34 40.54 0.63
C ASP A 193 -3.08 40.87 -0.18
N GLY A 194 -3.25 41.60 -1.29
CA GLY A 194 -2.16 41.95 -2.20
C GLY A 194 -1.47 40.70 -2.78
N ALA A 195 -0.20 40.50 -2.40
CA ALA A 195 0.60 39.35 -2.85
C ALA A 195 0.46 38.11 -1.93
N THR A 196 -0.45 38.12 -0.96
CA THR A 196 -0.66 37.00 -0.04
C THR A 196 -2.08 36.46 -0.17
N ALA A 197 -2.20 35.15 -0.38
CA ALA A 197 -3.48 34.45 -0.28
C ALA A 197 -3.57 33.73 1.07
N THR A 198 -4.68 33.90 1.79
CA THR A 198 -5.00 33.07 2.95
C THR A 198 -5.87 31.92 2.46
N ALA A 199 -5.41 30.68 2.59
CA ALA A 199 -6.11 29.49 2.14
C ALA A 199 -6.40 28.54 3.32
N VAL A 200 -7.58 27.91 3.30
CA VAL A 200 -7.98 26.90 4.29
C VAL A 200 -7.69 25.51 3.72
N ILE A 201 -6.97 24.68 4.46
CA ILE A 201 -6.66 23.31 4.02
C ILE A 201 -7.93 22.46 4.09
N VAL A 202 -8.38 21.95 2.93
CA VAL A 202 -9.58 21.12 2.81
C VAL A 202 -9.27 19.63 2.64
N GLN A 203 -8.03 19.30 2.25
CA GLN A 203 -7.52 17.93 2.16
C GLN A 203 -6.03 17.92 2.52
N MET A 204 -5.57 16.88 3.23
CA MET A 204 -4.15 16.64 3.51
C MET A 204 -3.75 15.25 3.04
N PHE A 205 -2.58 15.15 2.43
CA PHE A 205 -1.97 13.90 1.97
C PHE A 205 -0.63 13.62 2.65
N ASP A 206 0.05 14.67 3.10
CA ASP A 206 1.27 14.66 3.89
C ASP A 206 1.28 15.92 4.77
N ALA A 207 2.24 16.05 5.69
CA ALA A 207 2.40 17.26 6.49
C ALA A 207 2.68 18.46 5.58
N VAL A 208 1.82 19.48 5.63
CA VAL A 208 2.04 20.75 4.93
C VAL A 208 3.14 21.52 5.67
N ALA A 209 4.10 22.07 4.91
CA ALA A 209 5.23 22.80 5.46
C ALA A 209 5.43 24.15 4.77
N VAL A 210 6.08 25.08 5.49
CA VAL A 210 6.58 26.32 4.91
C VAL A 210 7.55 25.99 3.77
N GLY A 211 7.40 26.66 2.63
CA GLY A 211 8.17 26.41 1.41
C GLY A 211 7.53 25.40 0.46
N ASP A 212 6.46 24.69 0.85
CA ASP A 212 5.67 23.88 -0.09
C ASP A 212 5.10 24.80 -1.20
N TRP A 213 5.09 24.32 -2.43
CA TRP A 213 4.62 25.11 -3.57
C TRP A 213 3.10 25.04 -3.68
N ALA A 214 2.46 26.16 -3.95
CA ALA A 214 1.07 26.21 -4.36
C ALA A 214 1.01 26.24 -5.88
N VAL A 215 0.34 25.25 -6.47
CA VAL A 215 0.12 25.12 -7.92
C VAL A 215 -1.38 25.02 -8.21
N ALA A 216 -1.77 25.21 -9.47
CA ALA A 216 -3.16 25.01 -9.89
C ALA A 216 -3.60 23.56 -9.63
N VAL A 217 -4.84 23.38 -9.17
CA VAL A 217 -5.40 22.03 -8.99
C VAL A 217 -5.62 21.39 -10.35
N PRO A 218 -5.05 20.20 -10.62
CA PRO A 218 -5.27 19.52 -11.88
C PRO A 218 -6.72 19.02 -11.99
N GLU A 219 -7.25 18.97 -13.20
CA GLU A 219 -8.58 18.43 -13.44
C GLU A 219 -8.60 16.92 -13.27
N PHE A 220 -9.56 16.41 -12.50
CA PHE A 220 -9.82 14.99 -12.39
C PHE A 220 -10.92 14.60 -13.38
N ARG A 221 -10.59 13.78 -14.37
CA ARG A 221 -11.47 13.45 -15.51
C ARG A 221 -12.00 12.02 -15.54
N VAL A 222 -11.66 11.19 -14.55
CA VAL A 222 -12.13 9.80 -14.50
C VAL A 222 -13.59 9.76 -14.04
N PRO A 223 -14.53 9.21 -14.82
CA PRO A 223 -15.92 9.11 -14.39
C PRO A 223 -16.08 8.20 -13.18
N VAL A 224 -17.10 8.47 -12.36
CA VAL A 224 -17.35 7.70 -11.14
C VAL A 224 -17.60 6.23 -11.48
N GLY A 225 -16.82 5.33 -10.88
CA GLY A 225 -16.94 3.89 -11.11
C GLY A 225 -16.42 3.41 -12.47
N ALA A 226 -15.79 4.28 -13.26
CA ALA A 226 -15.27 3.91 -14.57
C ALA A 226 -14.09 2.93 -14.44
N MET A 227 -14.20 1.81 -15.14
CA MET A 227 -13.20 0.75 -15.17
C MET A 227 -12.58 0.66 -16.56
N PRO A 228 -11.26 0.44 -16.66
CA PRO A 228 -10.61 0.28 -17.95
C PRO A 228 -11.10 -1.01 -18.62
N THR A 229 -11.28 -0.97 -19.92
CA THR A 229 -11.65 -2.15 -20.71
C THR A 229 -10.41 -2.84 -21.26
N PRO A 230 -10.34 -4.19 -21.25
CA PRO A 230 -9.22 -4.91 -21.84
C PRO A 230 -8.94 -4.46 -23.29
N GLY A 231 -7.66 -4.33 -23.61
CA GLY A 231 -7.19 -3.77 -24.87
C GLY A 231 -6.73 -2.31 -24.74
N GLY A 232 -6.73 -1.61 -25.86
CA GLY A 232 -5.96 -0.37 -26.03
C GLY A 232 -4.65 -0.66 -26.75
N GLY A 233 -4.22 0.23 -27.64
CA GLY A 233 -3.10 -0.02 -28.54
C GLY A 233 -1.83 -0.50 -27.81
N ARG A 234 -1.00 -1.31 -28.50
CA ARG A 234 0.24 -1.86 -27.95
C ARG A 234 1.14 -0.71 -27.49
N LEU A 235 1.25 -0.56 -26.17
CA LEU A 235 2.10 0.43 -25.52
C LEU A 235 2.97 -0.29 -24.49
N GLU A 236 4.27 -0.08 -24.61
CA GLU A 236 5.29 -0.64 -23.73
C GLU A 236 6.07 0.49 -23.07
N GLY A 237 6.25 0.39 -21.76
CA GLY A 237 7.03 1.28 -20.92
C GLY A 237 7.91 0.49 -19.97
N ARG A 238 8.48 1.17 -18.98
CA ARG A 238 9.32 0.60 -17.93
C ARG A 238 9.07 1.29 -16.60
N VAL A 239 9.24 0.54 -15.52
CA VAL A 239 9.29 1.08 -14.16
C VAL A 239 10.58 1.89 -14.00
N ILE A 240 10.47 3.20 -13.76
CA ILE A 240 11.61 4.11 -13.64
C ILE A 240 11.83 4.65 -12.23
N ALA A 241 10.80 4.61 -11.39
CA ALA A 241 10.92 4.97 -9.98
C ALA A 241 9.84 4.28 -9.14
N PHE A 242 10.08 4.24 -7.83
CA PHE A 242 9.06 4.05 -6.81
C PHE A 242 8.78 5.42 -6.18
N ALA A 243 7.50 5.75 -5.97
CA ALA A 243 7.11 7.02 -5.36
C ALA A 243 7.73 7.16 -3.97
N VAL A 244 7.51 6.16 -3.12
CA VAL A 244 8.21 5.96 -1.85
C VAL A 244 8.95 4.62 -1.95
N PRO A 245 10.29 4.60 -1.91
CA PRO A 245 11.04 3.36 -1.98
C PRO A 245 10.98 2.63 -0.64
N HIS A 246 10.25 1.52 -0.59
CA HIS A 246 10.35 0.55 0.50
C HIS A 246 11.28 -0.60 0.09
N PRO A 247 12.09 -1.17 1.02
CA PRO A 247 12.97 -2.30 0.73
C PRO A 247 12.23 -3.53 0.18
N VAL A 248 10.96 -3.68 0.55
CA VAL A 248 10.05 -4.72 0.07
C VAL A 248 8.82 -4.03 -0.51
N PRO A 249 8.59 -4.10 -1.84
CA PRO A 249 7.41 -3.54 -2.45
C PRO A 249 6.12 -4.20 -1.94
N SER A 250 5.11 -3.39 -1.66
CA SER A 250 3.78 -3.81 -1.24
C SER A 250 2.70 -3.26 -2.18
N THR A 251 1.45 -3.74 -2.07
CA THR A 251 0.31 -3.16 -2.81
C THR A 251 0.02 -1.70 -2.46
N LYS A 252 0.56 -1.20 -1.33
CA LYS A 252 0.47 0.21 -0.95
C LYS A 252 1.47 1.08 -1.71
N ASP A 253 2.46 0.48 -2.36
CA ASP A 253 3.46 1.22 -3.11
C ASP A 253 2.94 1.67 -4.46
N ARG A 254 3.51 2.78 -4.91
CA ARG A 254 3.25 3.37 -6.20
C ARG A 254 4.50 3.31 -7.05
N VAL A 255 4.32 2.94 -8.31
CA VAL A 255 5.37 2.91 -9.31
C VAL A 255 5.22 4.08 -10.27
N VAL A 256 6.32 4.53 -10.82
CA VAL A 256 6.34 5.52 -11.90
C VAL A 256 6.81 4.84 -13.17
N LEU A 257 6.03 4.96 -14.24
CA LEU A 257 6.32 4.45 -15.57
C LEU A 257 6.84 5.58 -16.48
N ASN A 258 7.69 5.25 -17.45
CA ASN A 258 8.19 6.20 -18.46
C ASN A 258 7.25 6.37 -19.68
N VAL A 259 5.94 6.25 -19.46
CA VAL A 259 4.89 6.51 -20.45
C VAL A 259 3.94 7.56 -19.87
N GLY A 260 3.33 8.39 -20.72
CA GLY A 260 2.56 9.56 -20.28
C GLY A 260 1.55 10.01 -21.34
N ARG A 261 1.03 11.24 -21.23
CA ARG A 261 0.03 11.80 -22.16
C ARG A 261 0.52 11.80 -23.60
N ALA A 262 1.79 12.08 -23.84
CA ALA A 262 2.42 12.03 -25.17
C ALA A 262 2.35 10.63 -25.83
N HIS A 263 2.11 9.58 -25.04
CA HIS A 263 2.00 8.20 -25.48
C HIS A 263 0.54 7.70 -25.49
N GLY A 264 -0.43 8.58 -25.21
CA GLY A 264 -1.86 8.24 -25.13
C GLY A 264 -2.24 7.42 -23.89
N VAL A 265 -1.58 7.66 -22.75
CA VAL A 265 -1.95 7.09 -21.45
C VAL A 265 -2.99 7.98 -20.77
N ASN A 266 -4.04 7.36 -20.24
CA ASN A 266 -5.08 8.03 -19.46
C ASN A 266 -5.03 7.62 -17.98
N GLU A 267 -5.50 8.50 -17.09
CA GLU A 267 -5.81 8.10 -15.72
C GLU A 267 -6.82 6.93 -15.73
N GLY A 268 -6.54 5.88 -14.96
CA GLY A 268 -7.32 4.65 -14.93
C GLY A 268 -6.83 3.54 -15.86
N ASP A 269 -5.94 3.81 -16.83
CA ASP A 269 -5.31 2.78 -17.66
C ASP A 269 -4.61 1.71 -16.79
N GLU A 270 -4.54 0.48 -17.30
CA GLU A 270 -3.94 -0.64 -16.58
C GLU A 270 -2.75 -1.23 -17.33
N PHE A 271 -1.67 -1.47 -16.59
CA PHE A 271 -0.44 -2.06 -17.08
C PHE A 271 -0.08 -3.31 -16.27
N VAL A 272 0.50 -4.29 -16.95
CA VAL A 272 1.18 -5.42 -16.31
C VAL A 272 2.68 -5.16 -16.37
N VAL A 273 3.34 -5.25 -15.22
CA VAL A 273 4.80 -5.26 -15.11
C VAL A 273 5.27 -6.70 -15.20
N VAL A 274 6.24 -6.99 -16.08
CA VAL A 274 6.70 -8.35 -16.35
C VAL A 274 8.20 -8.51 -16.11
N LEU A 275 8.60 -9.70 -15.65
CA LEU A 275 9.97 -10.17 -15.75
C LEU A 275 10.18 -10.71 -17.17
N PRO A 276 11.13 -10.16 -17.96
CA PRO A 276 11.35 -10.63 -19.31
C PRO A 276 11.89 -12.08 -19.30
N PRO A 277 11.69 -12.80 -20.41
CA PRO A 277 12.23 -14.14 -20.55
C PRO A 277 13.75 -14.11 -20.44
N GLU A 278 14.31 -15.08 -19.74
CA GLU A 278 15.75 -15.15 -19.47
C GLU A 278 16.27 -16.53 -19.87
N ARG A 279 17.22 -16.54 -20.81
CA ARG A 279 17.90 -17.77 -21.21
C ARG A 279 18.91 -18.15 -20.14
N ARG A 280 18.75 -19.35 -19.59
CA ARG A 280 19.62 -19.95 -18.58
C ARG A 280 20.31 -21.17 -19.16
N ARG A 281 21.34 -21.67 -18.45
CA ARG A 281 22.07 -22.89 -18.85
C ARG A 281 21.19 -24.13 -19.03
N TRP A 282 20.05 -24.20 -18.34
CA TRP A 282 19.12 -25.34 -18.32
C TRP A 282 17.78 -25.07 -19.03
N GLY A 283 17.66 -24.01 -19.82
CA GLY A 283 16.42 -23.67 -20.52
C GLY A 283 16.10 -22.17 -20.50
N VAL A 284 14.91 -21.81 -20.95
CA VAL A 284 14.43 -20.42 -20.97
C VAL A 284 13.39 -20.27 -19.88
N ARG A 285 13.61 -19.34 -18.93
CA ARG A 285 12.53 -18.90 -18.04
C ARG A 285 11.56 -18.07 -18.89
N PRO A 286 10.26 -18.40 -18.92
CA PRO A 286 9.29 -17.61 -19.66
C PRO A 286 9.14 -16.20 -19.07
N GLU A 287 8.43 -15.35 -19.79
CA GLU A 287 7.93 -14.09 -19.21
C GLU A 287 7.03 -14.40 -18.02
N ILE A 288 7.15 -13.61 -16.96
CA ILE A 288 6.35 -13.78 -15.75
C ILE A 288 5.73 -12.44 -15.38
N GLU A 289 4.41 -12.42 -15.16
CA GLU A 289 3.74 -11.25 -14.61
C GLU A 289 4.16 -11.04 -13.15
N VAL A 290 4.65 -9.85 -12.84
CA VAL A 290 5.13 -9.49 -11.50
C VAL A 290 4.03 -8.75 -10.74
N ALA A 291 3.42 -7.77 -11.40
CA ALA A 291 2.43 -6.90 -10.80
C ALA A 291 1.46 -6.35 -11.85
N ARG A 292 0.20 -6.15 -11.46
CA ARG A 292 -0.74 -5.26 -12.16
C ARG A 292 -0.75 -3.90 -11.50
N VAL A 293 -0.75 -2.86 -12.31
CA VAL A 293 -0.74 -1.47 -11.85
C VAL A 293 -1.80 -0.66 -12.58
N ARG A 294 -2.52 0.18 -11.84
CA ARG A 294 -3.52 1.11 -12.38
C ARG A 294 -3.01 2.54 -12.28
N VAL A 295 -3.03 3.25 -13.40
CA VAL A 295 -2.55 4.62 -13.52
C VAL A 295 -3.43 5.54 -12.68
N LEU A 296 -2.82 6.23 -11.72
CA LEU A 296 -3.50 7.22 -10.89
C LEU A 296 -3.37 8.62 -11.49
N ARG A 297 -2.19 8.98 -11.98
CA ARG A 297 -1.87 10.33 -12.44
C ARG A 297 -0.92 10.30 -13.62
N VAL A 298 -1.24 11.07 -14.66
CA VAL A 298 -0.45 11.13 -15.89
C VAL A 298 0.22 12.49 -16.03
N MET A 299 1.47 12.50 -16.47
CA MET A 299 2.22 13.68 -16.93
C MET A 299 2.60 13.51 -18.39
N GLU A 300 3.29 14.47 -18.99
CA GLU A 300 3.56 14.42 -20.44
C GLU A 300 4.31 13.15 -20.84
N ARG A 301 5.31 12.75 -20.04
CA ARG A 301 6.22 11.63 -20.34
C ARG A 301 6.26 10.53 -19.28
N THR A 302 5.47 10.66 -18.22
CA THR A 302 5.47 9.71 -17.10
C THR A 302 4.05 9.49 -16.58
N ALA A 303 3.87 8.39 -15.86
CA ALA A 303 2.61 8.05 -15.23
C ALA A 303 2.88 7.38 -13.88
N THR A 304 2.24 7.86 -12.83
CA THR A 304 2.26 7.21 -11.52
C THR A 304 1.08 6.25 -11.43
N ALA A 305 1.35 5.02 -11.00
CA ALA A 305 0.36 3.96 -10.88
C ALA A 305 0.41 3.29 -9.49
N ARG A 306 -0.76 2.91 -8.98
CA ARG A 306 -0.88 2.04 -7.79
C ARG A 306 -0.73 0.60 -8.22
N ILE A 307 -0.10 -0.22 -7.37
CA ILE A 307 -0.10 -1.67 -7.52
C ILE A 307 -1.46 -2.22 -7.09
N THR A 308 -2.19 -2.83 -8.02
CA THR A 308 -3.49 -3.46 -7.75
C THR A 308 -3.34 -4.95 -7.42
N GLU A 309 -2.33 -5.60 -8.00
CA GLU A 309 -2.04 -7.01 -7.77
C GLU A 309 -0.51 -7.20 -7.78
N LEU A 310 0.01 -8.00 -6.84
CA LEU A 310 1.42 -8.37 -6.79
C LEU A 310 1.54 -9.89 -6.76
N GLN A 311 1.91 -10.49 -7.89
CA GLN A 311 2.03 -11.94 -8.04
C GLN A 311 3.39 -12.44 -7.58
N GLN A 312 4.44 -11.62 -7.72
CA GLN A 312 5.79 -11.97 -7.29
C GLN A 312 6.49 -10.79 -6.60
N PRO A 313 7.27 -11.03 -5.53
CA PRO A 313 8.06 -10.00 -4.85
C PRO A 313 9.33 -9.64 -5.63
N ALA A 314 9.24 -9.52 -6.96
CA ALA A 314 10.36 -9.26 -7.86
C ALA A 314 10.28 -7.87 -8.53
N LEU A 315 9.32 -7.04 -8.12
CA LEU A 315 9.12 -5.71 -8.66
C LEU A 315 10.33 -4.82 -8.38
N ARG A 316 10.96 -4.30 -9.46
CA ARG A 316 12.18 -3.48 -9.38
C ARG A 316 12.26 -2.49 -10.55
N LEU A 317 13.16 -1.52 -10.43
CA LEU A 317 13.45 -0.56 -11.48
C LEU A 317 13.89 -1.27 -12.77
N GLY A 318 13.53 -0.69 -13.92
CA GLY A 318 13.90 -1.15 -15.25
C GLY A 318 13.00 -2.26 -15.83
N LEU A 319 12.12 -2.86 -15.02
CA LEU A 319 11.20 -3.88 -15.51
C LEU A 319 10.25 -3.31 -16.57
N PRO A 320 10.03 -4.03 -17.68
CA PRO A 320 9.06 -3.65 -18.69
C PRO A 320 7.63 -3.67 -18.13
N ALA A 321 6.82 -2.73 -18.59
CA ALA A 321 5.39 -2.63 -18.30
C ALA A 321 4.62 -2.54 -19.62
N ARG A 322 3.57 -3.34 -19.79
CA ARG A 322 2.75 -3.38 -21.00
C ARG A 322 1.32 -3.02 -20.68
N ARG A 323 0.70 -2.13 -21.45
CA ARG A 323 -0.73 -1.80 -21.28
C ARG A 323 -1.58 -3.02 -21.60
N VAL A 324 -2.54 -3.31 -20.73
CA VAL A 324 -3.48 -4.43 -20.86
C VAL A 324 -4.94 -4.00 -20.89
N ALA A 325 -5.24 -2.83 -20.32
CA ALA A 325 -6.57 -2.22 -20.38
C ALA A 325 -6.45 -0.70 -20.51
N GLN A 326 -7.41 -0.09 -21.20
CA GLN A 326 -7.46 1.35 -21.43
C GLN A 326 -8.81 1.92 -21.00
N LEU A 327 -8.78 3.07 -20.32
CA LEU A 327 -9.98 3.85 -20.03
C LEU A 327 -10.27 4.76 -21.22
N ARG A 328 -11.51 4.68 -21.74
CA ARG A 328 -12.00 5.47 -22.88
C ARG A 328 -12.83 6.65 -22.42
#